data_AF-L9KGK4-F1
#
_entry.id   AF-L9KGK4-F1
#
_cell.length_a   1.000
_cell.length_b   1.000
_cell.length_c   1.000
_cell.angle_alpha   90.00
_cell.angle_beta   90.00
_cell.angle_gamma   90.00
#
_symmetry.space_group_name_H-M   'P 1'
#
loop_
_entity.id
_entity.type
_entity.pdbx_description
1 polymer ?
#
loop_
_entity_poly.entity_id
_entity_poly.type
_entity_poly.pdbx_seq_one_letter_code
_entity_poly.pdbx_strand_id
1 'polypeptide(L)' 'MAEEQPQVELFVKAGSDGAKIGNCPFSQRLFMVLWLKGVTFNVTTVDTKRRTETVQKLCPGGQLPFLLYGSDF' A
#
# COMPACT_ATOMS: atom_id res chain seq x y z
N MET A 1 -9.68 5.42 27.29
CA MET A 1 -8.46 4.81 26.71
C MET A 1 -8.51 5.15 25.25
N ALA A 2 -7.60 5.97 24.74
CA ALA A 2 -7.59 6.29 23.31
C ALA A 2 -7.17 5.02 22.58
N GLU A 3 -8.11 4.38 21.89
CA GLU A 3 -7.80 3.27 20.99
C GLU A 3 -6.97 3.87 19.85
N GLU A 4 -5.65 3.70 19.95
CA GLU A 4 -4.70 4.23 18.97
C GLU A 4 -5.05 3.60 17.63
N GLN A 5 -5.52 4.43 16.69
CA GLN A 5 -5.95 3.92 15.39
C GLN A 5 -4.74 3.23 14.73
N PRO A 6 -4.89 1.97 14.30
CA PRO A 6 -3.79 1.23 13.69
C PRO A 6 -3.31 2.00 12.46
N GLN A 7 -1.99 2.13 12.30
CA GLN A 7 -1.43 2.72 11.10
C GLN A 7 -1.70 1.79 9.92
N VAL A 8 -2.40 2.27 8.90
CA VAL A 8 -2.72 1.50 7.71
C VAL A 8 -2.02 2.11 6.51
N GLU A 9 -1.17 1.34 5.83
CA GLU A 9 -0.49 1.78 4.61
C GLU A 9 -0.71 0.77 3.49
N LEU A 10 -1.31 1.24 2.40
CA LEU A 10 -1.61 0.45 1.20
C LEU A 10 -0.52 0.70 0.15
N PHE A 11 0.22 -0.36 -0.18
CA PHE A 11 1.22 -0.33 -1.24
C PHE A 11 0.61 -0.81 -2.56
N VAL A 12 0.59 0.07 -3.55
CA VAL A 12 -0.02 -0.18 -4.86
C VAL A 12 1.03 -0.12 -5.97
N LYS A 13 0.77 -0.80 -7.08
CA LYS A 13 1.66 -0.74 -8.24
C LYS A 13 1.63 0.66 -8.88
N ALA A 14 2.80 1.26 -9.07
CA ALA A 14 2.93 2.48 -9.85
C ALA A 14 2.61 2.25 -11.33
N GLY A 15 2.08 3.27 -11.99
CA GLY A 15 1.86 3.30 -13.42
C GLY A 15 3.17 3.39 -14.21
N SER A 16 3.06 3.54 -15.53
CA SER A 16 4.22 3.63 -16.44
C SER A 16 5.20 4.74 -16.07
N ASP A 17 4.70 5.82 -15.47
CA ASP A 17 5.48 6.97 -14.99
C ASP A 17 6.29 6.68 -13.72
N GLY A 18 6.10 5.53 -13.07
CA GLY A 18 6.79 5.18 -11.81
C GLY A 18 6.31 5.93 -10.56
N ALA A 19 5.45 6.94 -10.70
CA ALA A 19 4.95 7.76 -9.57
C ALA A 19 3.42 7.79 -9.44
N LYS A 20 2.67 7.70 -10.54
CA LYS A 20 1.19 7.72 -10.49
C LYS A 20 0.64 6.35 -10.13
N ILE A 21 -0.59 6.30 -9.62
CA ILE A 21 -1.32 5.04 -9.45
C ILE A 21 -1.47 4.37 -10.81
N GLY A 22 -1.01 3.12 -10.92
CA GLY A 22 -1.11 2.34 -12.15
C GLY A 22 -2.49 1.72 -12.33
N ASN A 23 -2.74 1.19 -13.52
CA ASN A 23 -3.93 0.38 -13.78
C ASN A 23 -3.80 -0.97 -13.05
N CYS A 24 -4.39 -1.06 -11.86
CA CYS A 24 -4.41 -2.28 -11.06
C CYS A 24 -5.80 -2.43 -10.39
N PRO A 25 -6.69 -3.30 -10.93
CA PRO A 25 -8.05 -3.44 -10.41
C PRO A 25 -8.08 -3.95 -8.96
N PHE A 26 -7.09 -4.76 -8.55
CA PHE A 26 -6.95 -5.19 -7.16
C PHE A 26 -6.58 -4.04 -6.21
N SER A 27 -5.69 -3.15 -6.63
CA SER A 27 -5.30 -1.96 -5.84
C SER A 27 -6.49 -1.03 -5.64
N GLN A 28 -7.26 -0.81 -6.71
CA GLN A 28 -8.48 0.01 -6.65
C GLN A 28 -9.53 -0.61 -5.72
N ARG A 29 -9.71 -1.94 -5.77
CA ARG A 29 -10.64 -2.63 -4.88
C ARG A 29 -10.28 -2.45 -3.41
N LEU A 30 -9.01 -2.63 -3.03
CA LEU A 30 -8.57 -2.43 -1.64
C LEU A 30 -8.72 -0.98 -1.19
N PHE A 31 -8.36 -0.03 -2.05
CA PHE A 31 -8.57 1.39 -1.79
C PHE A 31 -10.04 1.69 -1.49
N MET A 32 -10.97 1.21 -2.32
CA MET A 32 -12.41 1.39 -2.10
C MET A 32 -12.88 0.78 -0.79
N VAL A 33 -12.37 -0.40 -0.41
CA VAL A 33 -12.73 -1.05 0.86
C VAL A 33 -12.27 -0.21 2.05
N LEU A 34 -11.01 0.24 2.07
CA LEU A 34 -10.48 1.09 3.16
C LEU A 34 -11.23 2.42 3.24
N TRP A 35 -11.56 3.00 2.09
CA TRP A 35 -12.36 4.21 2.01
C TRP A 35 -13.76 4.04 2.61
N LEU A 36 -14.47 2.97 2.23
CA LEU A 36 -15.81 2.66 2.77
C LEU A 36 -15.79 2.31 4.26
N LYS A 37 -14.67 1.83 4.78
CA LYS A 37 -14.48 1.58 6.22
C LYS A 37 -14.27 2.86 7.03
N GLY A 38 -14.01 4.00 6.39
CA GLY A 38 -13.82 5.29 7.07
C GLY A 38 -12.55 5.35 7.93
N VAL A 39 -11.56 4.50 7.63
CA VAL A 39 -10.27 4.50 8.34
C VAL A 39 -9.31 5.50 7.69
N THR A 40 -8.41 6.06 8.48
CA THR A 40 -7.30 6.85 7.93
C THR A 40 -6.22 5.90 7.43
N PHE A 41 -5.84 6.00 6.16
CA PHE A 41 -4.80 5.17 5.58
C PHE A 41 -3.94 5.96 4.59
N ASN A 42 -2.67 5.56 4.47
CA ASN A 42 -1.74 6.09 3.48
C ASN A 42 -1.69 5.19 2.25
N VAL A 43 -1.39 5.79 1.10
CA VAL A 43 -1.21 5.06 -0.16
C VAL A 43 0.17 5.36 -0.71
N THR A 44 0.95 4.30 -0.87
CA THR A 44 2.31 4.39 -1.40
C THR A 44 2.39 3.66 -2.73
N THR A 45 2.77 4.38 -3.79
CA THR A 45 2.98 3.81 -5.11
C THR A 45 4.37 3.20 -5.21
N VAL A 46 4.43 1.92 -5.59
CA VAL A 46 5.67 1.16 -5.73
C VAL A 46 6.01 1.01 -7.21
N ASP A 47 7.14 1.59 -7.61
CA ASP A 47 7.74 1.26 -8.91
C ASP A 47 8.38 -0.13 -8.84
N THR A 48 7.74 -1.10 -9.51
CA THR A 48 8.25 -2.47 -9.62
C THR A 48 9.60 -2.59 -10.31
N LYS A 49 10.01 -1.59 -11.12
CA LYS A 49 11.33 -1.54 -11.76
C LYS A 49 12.41 -0.99 -10.84
N ARG A 50 12.03 -0.17 -9.86
CA ARG A 50 12.93 0.49 -8.90
C ARG A 50 12.42 0.26 -7.47
N ARG A 51 12.46 -0.99 -7.03
CA ARG A 51 12.02 -1.33 -5.66
C ARG A 51 13.02 -0.78 -4.65
N THR A 52 12.60 0.17 -3.82
CA THR A 52 13.39 0.66 -2.67
C THR A 52 13.67 -0.47 -1.68
N GLU A 53 14.81 -0.41 -0.97
CA GLU A 53 15.23 -1.44 -0.01
C GLU A 53 14.15 -1.71 1.07
N THR A 54 13.46 -0.67 1.52
CA THR A 54 12.34 -0.79 2.49
C THR A 54 11.23 -1.69 1.97
N VAL A 55 10.80 -1.50 0.72
CA VAL A 55 9.75 -2.33 0.10
C VAL A 55 10.22 -3.75 -0.13
N GLN A 56 11.51 -3.96 -0.45
CA GLN A 56 12.05 -5.31 -0.59
C GLN A 56 12.10 -6.07 0.74
N LYS A 57 12.38 -5.38 1.85
CA LYS A 57 12.33 -5.97 3.20
C LYS A 57 10.90 -6.31 3.62
N LEU A 58 9.95 -5.41 3.34
CA LEU A 58 8.53 -5.60 3.68
C LEU A 58 7.85 -6.68 2.83
N CYS A 59 8.19 -6.76 1.54
CA CYS A 59 7.59 -7.72 0.61
C CYS A 59 8.66 -8.32 -0.31
N PRO A 60 9.44 -9.32 0.14
CA PRO A 60 10.48 -9.95 -0.66
C PRO A 60 9.92 -10.66 -1.90
N GLY A 61 8.68 -11.18 -1.81
CA GLY A 61 7.97 -11.78 -2.94
C GLY A 61 7.54 -10.78 -4.02
N GLY A 62 7.55 -9.48 -3.74
CA GLY A 62 7.17 -8.44 -4.70
C GLY A 62 5.71 -8.50 -5.15
N GLN A 63 4.84 -9.16 -4.39
CA GLN A 63 3.41 -9.19 -4.66
C GLN A 63 2.80 -7.83 -4.35
N LEU A 64 2.02 -7.32 -5.29
CA LEU A 64 1.28 -6.06 -5.18
C LEU A 64 -0.18 -6.29 -5.61
N PRO A 65 -1.16 -5.58 -5.02
CA PRO A 65 -1.00 -4.70 -3.85
C PRO A 65 -0.76 -5.47 -2.54
N PHE A 66 -0.17 -4.83 -1.55
CA PHE A 66 -0.11 -5.34 -0.17
C PHE A 66 -0.45 -4.24 0.85
N LEU A 67 -0.82 -4.64 2.06
CA LEU A 67 -1.22 -3.75 3.15
C LEU A 67 -0.26 -3.94 4.33
N LEU A 68 0.24 -2.83 4.88
CA LEU A 68 0.86 -2.80 6.20
C LEU A 68 -0.20 -2.34 7.20
N TYR A 69 -0.37 -3.09 8.28
CA TYR A 69 -1.32 -2.78 9.35
C TYR A 69 -0.60 -2.77 10.69
N GLY A 70 -0.63 -1.65 11.40
CA GLY A 70 0.10 -1.44 12.64
C GLY A 70 1.60 -1.25 12.42
N SER A 71 2.37 -1.50 13.47
CA SER A 71 3.83 -1.38 13.52
C SER A 71 4.51 -2.74 13.33
N ASP A 72 4.05 -3.58 12.40
CA ASP A 72 4.63 -4.91 12.15
C ASP A 72 6.06 -4.76 11.57
N PHE A 73 7.03 -4.69 12.49
CA PHE A 73 8.48 -4.81 12.34
C PHE A 73 9.06 -5.58 13.52
#